data_AF-A0A7V8DQB5-F1
#
_entry.id   AF-A0A7V8DQB5-F1
#
_cell.length_a   1.000
_cell.length_b   1.000
_cell.length_c   1.000
_cell.angle_alpha   90.00
_cell.angle_beta   90.00
_cell.angle_gamma   90.00
#
_symmetry.space_group_name_H-M   'P 1'
#
loop_
_entity.id
_entity.type
_entity.pdbx_description
1 polymer ?
#
loop_
_entity_poly.entity_id
_entity_poly.type
_entity_poly.pdbx_seq_one_letter_code
_entity_poly.pdbx_strand_id
1 'polypeptide(L)' 'MKKIVAIVVAVLFALGMASMAFAGYEKCDKCHKGEKSIDAHIKAKDIKTGDDMVKAVRTSPKAALHKNLTDDDLKATVAK' A
#
# COMPACT_ATOMS: atom_id res chain seq x y z
N MET A 1 15.44 32.52 10.88
CA MET A 1 15.15 31.41 11.84
C MET A 1 13.78 30.79 11.62
N LYS A 2 12.67 31.53 11.76
CA LYS A 2 11.29 30.99 11.61
C LYS A 2 11.01 30.26 10.28
N LYS A 3 11.54 30.76 9.16
CA LYS A 3 11.36 30.13 7.82
C LYS A 3 12.16 28.83 7.65
N ILE A 4 13.34 28.73 8.26
CA ILE A 4 14.19 27.54 8.20
C ILE A 4 13.56 26.41 9.04
N VAL A 5 13.05 26.75 10.23
CA VAL A 5 12.32 25.80 11.08
C VAL A 5 11.06 25.28 10.38
N ALA A 6 10.29 26.15 9.70
CA ALA A 6 9.11 25.72 8.96
C ALA A 6 9.43 24.74 7.81
N ILE A 7 10.52 24.98 7.07
CA ILE A 7 10.96 24.08 5.99
C ILE A 7 11.40 22.72 6.57
N VAL A 8 12.17 22.71 7.66
CA VAL A 8 12.62 21.46 8.31
C VAL A 8 11.42 20.65 8.82
N VAL A 9 10.43 21.30 9.43
CA VAL A 9 9.20 20.63 9.91
C VAL A 9 8.38 20.07 8.73
N ALA A 10 8.25 20.82 7.63
CA ALA A 10 7.54 20.34 6.45
C ALA A 10 8.23 19.14 5.79
N VAL A 11 9.57 19.15 5.72
CA VAL A 11 10.36 18.04 5.17
C VAL A 11 10.26 16.80 6.06
N LEU A 12 10.36 16.96 7.39
CA LEU A 12 10.20 15.85 8.34
C LEU A 12 8.80 15.25 8.30
N PHE A 13 7.76 16.08 8.12
CA PHE A 13 6.39 15.62 7.98
C PHE A 13 6.17 14.83 6.68
N ALA A 14 6.71 15.33 5.55
CA ALA A 14 6.66 14.63 4.27
C ALA A 14 7.40 13.29 4.29
N LEU A 15 8.59 13.24 4.90
CA LEU A 15 9.37 12.01 5.08
C LEU A 15 8.67 11.01 6.02
N GLY A 16 8.05 11.50 7.10
CA GLY A 16 7.27 10.67 8.02
C GLY A 16 6.08 10.00 7.34
N MET A 17 5.35 10.71 6.49
CA MET A 17 4.25 10.14 5.71
C MET A 17 4.73 9.09 4.69
N ALA A 18 5.88 9.31 4.05
CA ALA A 18 6.44 8.35 3.10
C ALA A 18 6.80 7.00 3.75
N SER A 19 7.26 7.00 5.01
CA SER A 19 7.61 5.76 5.72
C SER A 19 6.42 4.86 6.06
N MET A 20 5.20 5.41 6.14
CA MET A 20 3.97 4.66 6.43
C MET A 20 3.43 3.92 5.19
N ALA A 21 3.83 4.32 3.99
CA ALA A 21 3.31 3.79 2.73
C ALA A 21 3.89 2.40 2.35
N PHE A 22 4.98 1.96 2.99
CA PHE A 22 5.70 0.74 2.57
C PHE A 22 5.50 -0.47 3.49
N ALA A 23 4.93 -0.30 4.69
CA ALA A 23 4.87 -1.36 5.71
C ALA A 23 3.97 -2.56 5.34
N GLY A 24 2.98 -2.37 4.45
CA GLY A 24 2.11 -3.45 3.97
C GLY A 24 2.65 -4.19 2.75
N TYR A 25 3.42 -3.50 1.91
CA TYR A 25 3.82 -3.96 0.57
C TYR A 25 4.77 -5.17 0.63
N GLU A 26 5.72 -5.17 1.58
CA GLU A 26 6.72 -6.23 1.74
C GLU A 26 6.09 -7.62 2.02
N LYS A 27 4.91 -7.65 2.66
CA LYS A 27 4.18 -8.90 2.93
C LYS A 27 3.69 -9.55 1.65
N CYS A 28 3.36 -8.74 0.64
CA CYS A 28 2.80 -9.23 -0.62
C CYS A 28 3.88 -9.75 -1.57
N ASP A 29 5.07 -9.14 -1.58
CA ASP A 29 6.21 -9.54 -2.42
C ASP A 29 6.70 -10.97 -2.13
N LYS A 30 6.37 -11.53 -0.96
CA LYS A 30 6.64 -12.95 -0.65
C LYS A 30 6.01 -13.90 -1.65
N CYS A 31 4.82 -13.57 -2.17
CA CYS A 31 4.03 -14.40 -3.08
C CYS A 31 3.83 -13.78 -4.47
N HIS A 32 3.83 -12.46 -4.58
CA HIS A 32 3.52 -11.71 -5.79
C HIS A 32 4.80 -11.15 -6.43
N LYS A 33 5.42 -11.92 -7.33
CA LYS A 33 6.69 -11.58 -7.98
C LYS A 33 6.58 -11.58 -9.51
N GLY A 34 7.49 -10.85 -10.16
CA GLY A 34 7.60 -10.80 -11.63
C GLY A 34 6.28 -10.36 -12.27
N GLU A 35 5.78 -11.14 -13.22
CA GLU A 35 4.51 -10.88 -13.92
C GLU A 35 3.27 -10.94 -13.01
N LYS A 36 3.42 -11.54 -11.81
CA LYS A 36 2.37 -11.60 -10.79
C LYS A 36 2.62 -10.61 -9.66
N SER A 37 3.42 -9.58 -9.89
CA SER A 37 3.66 -8.53 -8.89
C SER A 37 2.35 -7.85 -8.47
N ILE A 38 2.34 -7.32 -7.25
CA ILE A 38 1.19 -6.55 -6.79
C ILE A 38 0.95 -5.34 -7.68
N ASP A 39 2.00 -4.64 -8.10
CA ASP A 39 1.89 -3.50 -9.01
C ASP A 39 1.23 -3.89 -10.35
N ALA A 40 1.54 -5.07 -10.89
CA ALA A 40 0.87 -5.58 -12.09
C ALA A 40 -0.62 -5.83 -11.86
N HIS A 41 -1.00 -6.37 -10.70
CA HIS A 41 -2.41 -6.58 -10.34
C HIS A 41 -3.15 -5.27 -10.07
N ILE A 42 -2.53 -4.30 -9.38
CA ILE A 42 -3.09 -2.97 -9.13
C ILE A 42 -3.39 -2.29 -10.46
N LYS A 43 -2.43 -2.29 -11.39
CA LYS A 43 -2.60 -1.69 -12.71
C LYS A 43 -3.64 -2.41 -13.55
N ALA A 44 -3.61 -3.75 -13.59
CA ALA A 44 -4.54 -4.54 -14.40
C ALA A 44 -6.00 -4.46 -13.90
N LYS A 45 -6.21 -4.22 -12.60
CA LYS A 45 -7.53 -4.13 -11.98
C LYS A 45 -7.98 -2.69 -11.71
N ASP A 46 -7.20 -1.70 -12.15
CA ASP A 46 -7.45 -0.27 -11.92
C ASP A 46 -7.74 0.06 -10.44
N ILE A 47 -6.96 -0.53 -9.52
CA ILE A 47 -7.12 -0.32 -8.08
C ILE A 47 -6.57 1.05 -7.72
N LYS A 48 -7.45 1.95 -7.24
CA LYS A 48 -7.11 3.36 -6.95
C LYS A 48 -7.14 3.68 -5.47
N THR A 49 -7.95 2.96 -4.70
CA THR A 49 -8.14 3.22 -3.27
C THR A 49 -7.91 1.97 -2.42
N GLY A 50 -7.70 2.18 -1.13
CA GLY A 50 -7.62 1.09 -0.15
C GLY A 50 -8.85 0.19 -0.15
N ASP A 51 -10.03 0.77 -0.32
CA ASP A 51 -11.28 0.00 -0.37
C ASP A 51 -11.40 -0.82 -1.66
N ASP A 52 -10.90 -0.30 -2.79
CA ASP A 52 -10.80 -1.07 -4.03
C ASP A 52 -9.89 -2.29 -3.85
N MET A 53 -8.77 -2.14 -3.13
CA MET A 53 -7.86 -3.23 -2.83
C MET A 53 -8.52 -4.29 -1.96
N VAL A 54 -9.17 -3.88 -0.87
CA VAL A 54 -9.92 -4.79 0.01
C VAL A 54 -10.96 -5.54 -0.80
N LYS A 55 -11.78 -4.84 -1.60
CA LYS A 55 -12.80 -5.46 -2.44
C LYS A 55 -12.18 -6.44 -3.44
N ALA A 56 -11.12 -6.03 -4.15
CA ALA A 56 -10.46 -6.88 -5.14
C ALA A 56 -9.90 -8.17 -4.53
N VAL A 57 -9.33 -8.11 -3.34
CA VAL A 57 -8.76 -9.26 -2.65
C VAL A 57 -9.86 -10.18 -2.10
N ARG A 58 -10.83 -9.61 -1.38
CA ARG A 58 -11.90 -10.37 -0.71
C ARG A 58 -12.89 -11.01 -1.68
N THR A 59 -13.10 -10.41 -2.85
CA THR A 59 -13.98 -10.96 -3.90
C THR A 59 -13.25 -11.86 -4.89
N SER A 60 -11.92 -11.98 -4.78
CA SER A 60 -11.16 -12.83 -5.69
C SER A 60 -11.45 -14.32 -5.46
N PRO A 61 -11.36 -15.17 -6.50
CA PRO A 61 -11.44 -16.62 -6.33
C PRO A 61 -10.41 -17.21 -5.36
N LYS A 62 -9.35 -16.45 -5.04
CA LYS A 62 -8.27 -16.83 -4.14
C LYS A 62 -8.28 -16.06 -2.82
N ALA A 63 -9.42 -15.45 -2.46
CA ALA A 63 -9.56 -14.68 -1.22
C ALA A 63 -9.12 -15.46 0.03
N ALA A 64 -9.34 -16.78 0.06
CA ALA A 64 -8.95 -17.67 1.14
C ALA A 64 -7.43 -17.66 1.42
N LEU A 65 -6.58 -17.36 0.42
CA LEU A 65 -5.13 -17.24 0.60
C LEU A 65 -4.74 -15.97 1.39
N HIS A 66 -5.62 -14.97 1.40
CA HIS A 66 -5.41 -13.67 2.05
C HIS A 66 -6.23 -13.51 3.34
N LYS A 67 -6.81 -14.60 3.87
CA LYS A 67 -7.68 -14.57 5.06
C LYS A 67 -7.00 -14.02 6.31
N ASN A 68 -5.68 -14.14 6.40
CA ASN A 68 -4.89 -13.68 7.55
C ASN A 68 -4.43 -12.22 7.42
N LEU A 69 -4.62 -11.58 6.26
CA LEU A 69 -4.36 -10.15 6.10
C LEU A 69 -5.56 -9.39 6.63
N THR A 70 -5.32 -8.34 7.40
CA THR A 70 -6.39 -7.41 7.82
C THR A 70 -6.74 -6.47 6.68
N ASP A 71 -7.89 -5.81 6.76
CA ASP A 71 -8.24 -4.80 5.75
C ASP A 71 -7.27 -3.61 5.79
N ASP A 72 -6.71 -3.28 6.96
CA ASP A 72 -5.68 -2.25 7.09
C ASP A 72 -4.37 -2.65 6.38
N ASP A 73 -3.95 -3.92 6.48
CA ASP A 73 -2.80 -4.44 5.73
C ASP A 73 -3.01 -4.27 4.21
N LEU A 74 -4.23 -4.53 3.73
CA LEU A 74 -4.59 -4.39 2.32
C LEU A 74 -4.62 -2.91 1.89
N LYS A 75 -5.22 -2.04 2.70
CA LYS A 75 -5.31 -0.60 2.41
C LYS A 75 -3.95 0.08 2.35
N ALA A 76 -3.02 -0.32 3.23
CA ALA A 76 -1.66 0.21 3.23
C ALA A 76 -0.89 -0.09 1.93
N THR A 77 -1.32 -1.07 1.13
CA THR A 77 -0.63 -1.49 -0.10
C THR A 77 -0.80 -0.51 -1.26
N VAL A 78 -1.86 0.32 -1.23
CA VAL A 78 -2.22 1.27 -2.31
C VAL A 78 -2.04 2.74 -1.92
N ALA A 79 -1.55 3.01 -0.71
CA ALA A 79 -1.24 4.36 -0.23
C ALA A 79 0.16 4.86 -0.68
N LYS A 80 0.69 4.34 -1.81
CA LYS A 80 1.98 4.73 -2.40
C LYS A 80 1.98 6.19 -2.86
#